data_AF-A0A7K7AWW5-F1
#
_entry.id   AF-A0A7K7AWW5-F1
#
_cell.length_a   1.000
_cell.length_b   1.000
_cell.length_c   1.000
_cell.angle_alpha   90.00
_cell.angle_beta   90.00
_cell.angle_gamma   90.00
#
_symmetry.space_group_name_H-M   'P 1'
#
loop_
_entity.id
_entity.type
_entity.pdbx_description
1 polymer ?
#
loop_
_entity_poly.entity_id
_entity_poly.type
_entity_poly.pdbx_seq_one_letter_code
_entity_poly.pdbx_strand_id
1 'polypeptide(L)' 'GSVLELKRMVKATTGRSALLSYSWYGCFCGIGGSGTPVDATDRCCRAHDCCYRQLRERQCRP' A
#
# COMPACT_ATOMS: atom_id res chain seq x y z
N GLY A 1 6.28 11.14 0.12
CA GLY A 1 7.16 10.07 0.63
C GLY A 1 7.36 9.07 -0.49
N SER A 2 8.55 8.52 -0.61
CA SER A 2 8.92 7.53 -1.62
C SER A 2 8.58 6.10 -1.19
N VAL A 3 8.54 5.19 -2.16
CA VAL A 3 8.40 3.74 -1.91
C VAL A 3 9.47 3.19 -0.96
N LEU A 4 10.68 3.77 -0.96
CA LEU A 4 11.75 3.36 -0.06
C LEU A 4 11.43 3.72 1.41
N GLU A 5 10.85 4.89 1.65
CA GLU A 5 10.40 5.31 2.98
C GLU A 5 9.26 4.43 3.47
N LEU A 6 8.29 4.11 2.58
CA LEU A 6 7.20 3.19 2.89
C LEU A 6 7.75 1.80 3.28
N LYS A 7 8.70 1.25 2.50
CA LYS A 7 9.34 -0.04 2.82
C LYS A 7 10.00 -0.03 4.19
N ARG A 8 10.70 1.05 4.54
CA ARG A 8 11.36 1.20 5.85
C ARG A 8 10.33 1.24 6.98
N MET A 9 9.26 2.02 6.81
CA MET A 9 8.20 2.16 7.80
C MET A 9 7.46 0.84 8.05
N VAL A 10 7.10 0.10 6.99
CA VAL A 10 6.47 -1.23 7.12
C VAL A 10 7.39 -2.21 7.85
N LYS A 11 8.69 -2.24 7.50
CA LYS A 11 9.65 -3.12 8.19
C LYS A 11 9.80 -2.76 9.66
N ALA A 12 9.87 -1.46 9.99
CA ALA A 12 10.04 -1.01 11.37
C ALA A 12 8.79 -1.26 12.24
N THR A 13 7.59 -1.15 11.67
CA THR A 13 6.33 -1.29 12.42
C THR A 13 5.85 -2.74 12.52
N THR A 14 6.08 -3.55 11.50
CA THR A 14 5.55 -4.93 11.43
C THR A 14 6.61 -6.01 11.56
N GLY A 15 7.90 -5.66 11.45
CA GLY A 15 9.01 -6.61 11.34
C GLY A 15 9.07 -7.37 10.00
N ARG A 16 8.09 -7.16 9.10
CA ARG A 16 7.97 -7.91 7.84
C ARG A 16 8.63 -7.18 6.67
N SER A 17 9.03 -7.95 5.66
CA SER A 17 9.53 -7.38 4.41
C SER A 17 8.37 -6.81 3.60
N ALA A 18 8.32 -5.49 3.43
CA ALA A 18 7.27 -4.81 2.67
C ALA A 18 7.06 -5.43 1.27
N LEU A 19 8.16 -5.74 0.59
CA LEU A 19 8.13 -6.28 -0.77
C LEU A 19 7.66 -7.74 -0.80
N LEU A 20 8.18 -8.59 0.08
CA LEU A 20 7.86 -10.03 0.05
C LEU A 20 6.49 -10.34 0.65
N SER A 21 6.04 -9.54 1.62
CA SER A 21 4.81 -9.80 2.36
C SER A 21 3.59 -9.04 1.82
N TYR A 22 3.78 -7.94 1.09
CA TYR A 22 2.67 -7.05 0.72
C TYR A 22 2.66 -6.61 -0.76
N SER A 23 3.67 -6.90 -1.59
CA SER A 23 3.64 -6.44 -3.00
C SER A 23 2.58 -7.10 -3.88
N TRP A 24 2.03 -8.24 -3.47
CA TRP A 24 1.05 -9.03 -4.22
C TRP A 24 0.02 -9.70 -3.28
N TYR A 25 -0.30 -9.02 -2.18
CA TYR A 25 -1.18 -9.59 -1.16
C TYR A 25 -2.63 -9.15 -1.35
N GLY A 26 -3.55 -10.09 -1.34
CA GLY A 26 -4.98 -9.80 -1.46
C GLY A 26 -5.35 -9.17 -2.80
N CYS A 27 -6.33 -8.26 -2.76
CA CYS A 27 -6.87 -7.61 -3.94
C CYS A 27 -6.30 -6.20 -4.18
N PHE A 28 -5.73 -5.56 -3.15
CA PHE A 28 -5.31 -4.15 -3.19
C PHE A 28 -3.84 -3.92 -2.80
N CYS A 29 -3.16 -4.86 -2.13
CA CYS A 29 -1.73 -4.64 -1.85
C CYS A 29 -0.88 -4.97 -3.08
N GLY A 30 -0.50 -3.93 -3.84
CA GLY A 30 0.33 -4.07 -5.04
C GLY A 30 0.09 -2.98 -6.08
N ILE A 31 0.29 -3.33 -7.34
CA ILE A 31 -0.02 -2.43 -8.47
C ILE A 31 -1.47 -2.66 -8.89
N GLY A 32 -2.29 -1.62 -8.74
CA GLY A 32 -3.72 -1.68 -9.03
C GLY A 32 -4.52 -2.31 -7.88
N GLY A 33 -5.84 -2.39 -8.05
CA GLY A 33 -6.70 -3.04 -7.07
C GLY A 33 -8.17 -2.93 -7.42
N SER A 34 -8.92 -4.02 -7.25
CA SER A 34 -10.35 -4.09 -7.54
C SER A 34 -11.02 -5.21 -6.73
N GLY A 35 -12.34 -5.14 -6.58
CA GLY A 35 -13.10 -6.14 -5.82
C GLY A 35 -13.23 -5.82 -4.33
N THR A 36 -13.39 -6.87 -3.52
CA THR A 36 -13.61 -6.76 -2.07
C THR A 36 -12.34 -7.14 -1.33
N PRO A 37 -11.86 -6.33 -0.36
CA PRO A 37 -10.67 -6.67 0.42
C PRO A 37 -10.80 -8.03 1.11
N VAL A 38 -9.77 -8.86 1.01
CA VAL A 38 -9.81 -10.23 1.55
C VAL A 38 -9.73 -10.29 3.08
N ASP A 39 -9.08 -9.30 3.69
CA ASP A 39 -8.93 -9.20 5.14
C ASP A 39 -8.67 -7.75 5.63
N ALA A 40 -8.26 -7.59 6.89
CA ALA A 40 -7.93 -6.28 7.45
C ALA A 40 -6.65 -5.66 6.84
N THR A 41 -5.66 -6.48 6.47
CA THR A 41 -4.43 -6.01 5.83
C THR A 41 -4.73 -5.42 4.46
N ASP A 42 -5.54 -6.13 3.67
CA ASP A 42 -5.92 -5.71 2.32
C ASP A 42 -6.81 -4.44 2.34
N ARG A 43 -7.60 -4.25 3.42
CA ARG A 43 -8.31 -2.99 3.66
C ARG A 43 -7.36 -1.81 3.85
N CYS A 44 -6.23 -2.00 4.53
CA CYS A 44 -5.21 -0.94 4.66
C CYS A 44 -4.62 -0.57 3.30
N CYS A 45 -4.37 -1.56 2.44
CA CYS A 45 -3.86 -1.31 1.08
C CYS A 45 -4.88 -0.58 0.21
N ARG A 46 -6.17 -0.94 0.28
CA ARG A 46 -7.24 -0.18 -0.39
C ARG A 46 -7.27 1.29 0.06
N ALA A 47 -7.12 1.54 1.36
CA ALA A 47 -7.07 2.89 1.91
C ALA A 47 -5.82 3.65 1.44
N HIS A 48 -4.68 2.97 1.38
CA HIS A 48 -3.41 3.50 0.88
C HIS A 48 -3.51 3.91 -0.60
N ASP A 49 -4.10 3.08 -1.46
CA ASP A 49 -4.35 3.41 -2.86
C ASP A 49 -5.26 4.63 -3.03
N CYS A 50 -6.29 4.73 -2.19
CA CYS A 50 -7.18 5.89 -2.16
C CYS A 50 -6.41 7.17 -1.78
N CYS A 51 -5.53 7.10 -0.79
CA CYS A 51 -4.65 8.21 -0.41
C CYS A 51 -3.73 8.62 -1.57
N TYR A 52 -3.07 7.65 -2.20
CA TYR A 52 -2.18 7.90 -3.34
C TYR A 52 -2.91 8.50 -4.54
N ARG A 53 -4.15 8.08 -4.81
CA ARG A 53 -5.00 8.68 -5.85
C ARG A 53 -5.29 10.15 -5.54
N GLN A 54 -5.71 10.47 -4.31
CA GLN A 54 -5.96 11.86 -3.92
C GLN A 54 -4.70 12.73 -3.98
N LEU A 55 -3.54 12.19 -3.61
CA LEU A 55 -2.27 12.89 -3.74
C LEU A 55 -1.94 13.19 -5.20
N ARG A 56 -2.15 12.23 -6.11
CA ARG A 56 -1.97 12.45 -7.56
C ARG A 56 -2.94 13.48 -8.12
N GLU A 57 -4.19 13.48 -7.68
CA GLU A 57 -5.19 14.50 -8.05
C GLU A 57 -4.76 15.90 -7.59
N ARG A 58 -4.08 15.99 -6.44
CA ARG A 58 -3.44 17.21 -5.92
C ARG A 58 -2.05 17.47 -6.53
N GLN A 59 -1.71 16.81 -7.65
CA GLN A 59 -0.46 16.98 -8.40
C GLN A 59 0.80 16.65 -7.60
N CYS A 60 0.69 15.83 -6.56
CA CYS A 60 1.82 15.25 -5.87
C CYS A 60 2.33 14.00 -6.62
N ARG A 61 3.61 13.66 -6.43
CA ARG A 61 4.26 12.45 -6.95
C ARG A 61 4.65 11.52 -5.79
N PRO A 62 3.67 10.77 -5.24
CA PRO A 62 3.91 9.84 -4.13
C PRO A 62 4.58 8.53 -4.59
#